data_AF-A0A7S4QP46-F1
#
_entry.id   AF-A0A7S4QP46-F1
#
_cell.length_a   1.000
_cell.length_b   1.000
_cell.length_c   1.000
_cell.angle_alpha   90.00
_cell.angle_beta   90.00
_cell.angle_gamma   90.00
#
_symmetry.space_group_name_H-M   'P 1'
#
loop_
_entity.id
_entity.type
_entity.pdbx_description
1 polymer ?
#
loop_
_entity_poly.entity_id
_entity_poly.type
_entity_poly.pdbx_seq_one_letter_code
_entity_poly.pdbx_strand_id
1 'polypeptide(L)'
;RAYCILIFSLGGQKQLVKAIEMGLDVLERLGEKFPTKPDAKDGMTEVLKTRRMLEGQTIGTITGKVINDKRLLTTMEILESLALYSYYGKPEYIPFFACRMIQFSLRHGWSSFTTFGYALYSFVLTSFNDIKGAERYGKVVLDIMEYTKVYYQHCRVYALIYGFVFPRCMHLHSCLEPIAKAYCDCAKIGDSEWLVANAALFATLTFQCGKELSSVEIFLNKAEEKVKKWKTTTVFHATRPLKQAILNLMGKAEHPSLLEGEVISFAKEIASERGQEMVQTTSRLHLYQMRVAYMFGDLDLAAQILQETHGTEHIFNGKYEFCEHLFYDGLVSFAQARKTNEDKWTTFAQDSVGKMRRWAENAPFNCEQKLHLLEA
;
A
#
# COMPACT_ATOMS: atom_id res chain seq x y z
N ARG A 1 10.91 -14.13 -21.70
CA ARG A 1 11.81 -14.68 -20.66
C ARG A 1 13.07 -13.85 -20.42
N ALA A 2 13.96 -13.62 -21.41
CA ALA A 2 15.14 -12.75 -21.20
C ALA A 2 14.77 -11.32 -20.76
N TYR A 3 13.75 -10.72 -21.40
CA TYR A 3 13.23 -9.41 -20.98
C TYR A 3 12.65 -9.41 -19.55
N CYS A 4 11.94 -10.46 -19.12
CA CYS A 4 11.42 -10.56 -17.75
C CYS A 4 12.57 -10.52 -16.73
N ILE A 5 13.66 -11.26 -16.99
CA ILE A 5 14.83 -11.29 -16.11
C ILE A 5 15.50 -9.92 -16.05
N LEU A 6 15.59 -9.21 -17.18
CA LEU A 6 16.18 -7.86 -17.23
C LEU A 6 15.32 -6.84 -16.47
N ILE A 7 14.00 -6.87 -16.68
CA ILE A 7 13.04 -6.01 -15.95
C ILE A 7 13.15 -6.28 -14.44
N PHE A 8 13.18 -7.56 -14.04
CA PHE A 8 13.33 -7.96 -12.65
C PHE A 8 14.67 -7.53 -12.05
N SER A 9 15.76 -7.70 -12.80
CA SER A 9 17.10 -7.26 -12.38
C SER A 9 17.18 -5.74 -12.18
N LEU A 10 16.56 -4.96 -13.07
CA LEU A 10 16.45 -3.51 -12.93
C LEU A 10 15.64 -3.12 -11.68
N GLY A 11 14.53 -3.83 -11.42
CA GLY A 11 13.74 -3.69 -10.20
C GLY A 11 14.58 -3.91 -8.94
N GLY A 12 15.31 -5.02 -8.89
CA GLY A 12 16.23 -5.36 -7.79
C GLY A 12 17.36 -4.34 -7.58
N GLN A 13 17.79 -3.66 -8.64
CA GLN A 13 18.82 -2.60 -8.60
C GLN A 13 18.27 -1.20 -8.27
N LYS A 14 17.01 -1.08 -7.85
CA LYS A 14 16.33 0.21 -7.55
C LYS A 14 16.20 1.13 -8.78
N GLN A 15 16.26 0.57 -9.98
CA GLN A 15 16.08 1.33 -11.22
C GLN A 15 14.64 1.21 -11.71
N LEU A 16 13.66 1.49 -10.83
CA LEU A 16 12.25 1.21 -11.08
C LEU A 16 11.72 1.91 -12.32
N VAL A 17 12.05 3.20 -12.52
CA VAL A 17 11.62 3.95 -13.69
C VAL A 17 12.12 3.30 -14.99
N LYS A 18 13.37 2.85 -15.02
CA LYS A 18 13.94 2.14 -16.18
C LYS A 18 13.32 0.77 -16.38
N ALA A 19 13.02 0.05 -15.29
CA ALA A 19 12.30 -1.22 -15.35
C ALA A 19 10.90 -1.04 -15.97
N ILE A 20 10.20 0.02 -15.59
CA ILE A 20 8.89 0.39 -16.12
C ILE A 20 8.98 0.75 -17.60
N GLU A 21 9.90 1.64 -17.98
CA GLU A 21 10.08 2.04 -19.38
C GLU A 21 10.44 0.86 -20.28
N MET A 22 11.38 0.02 -19.85
CA MET A 22 11.71 -1.21 -20.59
C MET A 22 10.53 -2.17 -20.70
N GLY A 23 9.75 -2.33 -19.63
CA GLY A 23 8.57 -3.19 -19.66
C GLY A 23 7.48 -2.66 -20.58
N LEU A 24 7.25 -1.35 -20.62
CA LEU A 24 6.31 -0.70 -21.55
C LEU A 24 6.74 -0.92 -23.01
N ASP A 25 8.03 -0.75 -23.32
CA ASP A 25 8.57 -1.03 -24.66
C ASP A 25 8.37 -2.49 -25.08
N VAL A 26 8.58 -3.43 -24.15
CA VAL A 26 8.37 -4.86 -24.40
C VAL A 26 6.89 -5.17 -24.59
N LEU A 27 6.01 -4.60 -23.78
CA LEU A 27 4.56 -4.75 -23.92
C LEU A 27 4.06 -4.23 -25.27
N GLU A 28 4.57 -3.10 -25.74
CA GLU A 28 4.22 -2.57 -27.06
C GLU A 28 4.63 -3.54 -28.18
N ARG A 29 5.83 -4.12 -28.12
CA ARG A 29 6.27 -5.17 -29.07
C ARG A 29 5.42 -6.44 -28.99
N LEU A 30 4.83 -6.71 -27.82
CA LEU A 30 3.90 -7.82 -27.63
C LEU A 30 2.48 -7.49 -28.10
N GLY A 31 2.19 -6.26 -28.50
CA GLY A 31 0.91 -5.78 -29.00
C GLY A 31 0.05 -5.03 -27.96
N GLU A 32 0.58 -4.82 -26.77
CA GLU A 32 -0.12 -4.17 -25.65
C GLU A 32 0.38 -2.74 -25.47
N LYS A 33 -0.37 -1.77 -26.01
CA LYS A 33 -0.04 -0.35 -25.93
C LYS A 33 -0.61 0.32 -24.67
N PHE A 34 0.19 1.22 -24.10
CA PHE A 34 -0.11 2.01 -22.92
C PHE A 34 0.07 3.52 -23.22
N PRO A 35 -0.64 4.40 -22.51
CA PRO A 35 -0.44 5.84 -22.63
C PRO A 35 0.98 6.25 -22.17
N THR A 36 1.56 7.25 -22.83
CA THR A 36 2.91 7.76 -22.52
C THR A 36 2.95 8.59 -21.23
N LYS A 37 1.84 9.27 -20.89
CA LYS A 37 1.69 10.09 -19.68
C LYS A 37 0.24 10.01 -19.18
N PRO A 38 -0.17 8.88 -18.60
CA PRO A 38 -1.53 8.74 -18.11
C PRO A 38 -1.83 9.70 -16.97
N ASP A 39 -3.07 10.15 -16.88
CA ASP A 39 -3.59 10.83 -15.70
C ASP A 39 -4.71 10.04 -14.99
N ALA A 40 -5.23 10.61 -13.89
CA ALA A 40 -6.30 9.98 -13.12
C ALA A 40 -7.62 9.81 -13.89
N LYS A 41 -7.92 10.69 -14.86
CA LYS A 41 -9.14 10.62 -15.69
C LYS A 41 -9.04 9.51 -16.72
N ASP A 42 -7.87 9.37 -17.34
CA ASP A 42 -7.57 8.26 -18.24
C ASP A 42 -7.68 6.92 -17.48
N GLY A 43 -7.12 6.87 -16.26
CA GLY A 43 -7.21 5.70 -15.39
C GLY A 43 -8.65 5.33 -15.04
N MET A 44 -9.48 6.32 -14.65
CA MET A 44 -10.91 6.10 -14.39
C MET A 44 -11.66 5.60 -15.63
N THR A 45 -11.32 6.11 -16.81
CA THR A 45 -11.93 5.67 -18.07
C THR A 45 -11.68 4.17 -18.32
N GLU A 46 -10.45 3.71 -18.12
CA GLU A 46 -10.13 2.28 -18.23
C GLU A 46 -10.81 1.43 -17.14
N VAL A 47 -10.98 1.97 -15.93
CA VAL A 47 -11.72 1.29 -14.85
C VAL A 47 -13.18 1.07 -15.23
N LEU A 48 -13.84 2.09 -15.77
CA LEU A 48 -15.25 2.02 -16.21
C LEU A 48 -15.43 1.09 -17.40
N LYS A 49 -14.51 1.11 -18.36
CA LYS A 49 -14.50 0.18 -19.49
C LYS A 49 -14.36 -1.27 -19.02
N THR A 50 -13.42 -1.53 -18.10
CA THR A 50 -13.22 -2.86 -17.51
C THR A 50 -14.44 -3.31 -16.72
N ARG A 51 -15.08 -2.41 -15.98
CA ARG A 51 -16.33 -2.70 -15.25
C ARG A 51 -17.41 -3.21 -16.18
N ARG A 52 -17.63 -2.55 -17.32
CA ARG A 52 -18.62 -2.98 -18.32
C ARG A 52 -18.31 -4.37 -18.88
N MET A 53 -17.03 -4.68 -19.11
CA MET A 53 -16.62 -6.02 -19.58
C MET A 53 -16.83 -7.12 -18.54
N LEU A 54 -16.86 -6.75 -17.25
CA LEU A 54 -17.11 -7.66 -16.13
C LEU A 54 -18.60 -7.88 -15.85
N GLU A 55 -19.49 -7.09 -16.46
CA GLU A 55 -20.93 -7.29 -16.33
C GLU A 55 -21.34 -8.65 -16.89
N GLY A 56 -22.11 -9.41 -16.09
CA GLY A 56 -22.54 -10.78 -16.45
C GLY A 56 -21.46 -11.85 -16.35
N GLN A 57 -20.21 -11.51 -16.00
CA GLN A 57 -19.17 -12.51 -15.79
C GLN A 57 -19.38 -13.27 -14.47
N THR A 58 -19.20 -14.58 -14.53
CA THR A 58 -19.23 -15.49 -13.38
C THR A 58 -17.87 -16.12 -13.21
N ILE A 59 -17.58 -16.71 -12.04
CA ILE A 59 -16.33 -17.45 -11.83
C ILE A 59 -16.13 -18.52 -12.91
N GLY A 60 -17.19 -19.28 -13.22
CA GLY A 60 -17.16 -20.31 -14.26
C GLY A 60 -16.85 -19.78 -15.65
N THR A 61 -17.41 -18.62 -16.04
CA THR A 61 -17.10 -18.01 -17.35
C THR A 61 -15.68 -17.46 -17.39
N ILE A 62 -15.22 -16.83 -16.30
CA ILE A 62 -13.85 -16.30 -16.18
C ILE A 62 -12.83 -17.44 -16.32
N THR A 63 -13.04 -18.57 -15.64
CA THR A 63 -12.09 -19.68 -15.60
C THR A 63 -12.30 -20.72 -16.71
N GLY A 64 -13.31 -20.55 -17.56
CA GLY A 64 -13.75 -21.57 -18.52
C GLY A 64 -12.77 -21.82 -19.68
N LYS A 65 -11.82 -20.91 -19.92
CA LYS A 65 -10.75 -21.05 -20.92
C LYS A 65 -9.42 -20.75 -20.27
N VAL A 66 -8.40 -21.58 -20.49
CA VAL A 66 -7.06 -21.40 -19.90
C VAL A 66 -6.08 -20.90 -20.97
N ILE A 67 -5.20 -19.97 -20.58
CA ILE A 67 -4.07 -19.54 -21.41
C ILE A 67 -2.97 -20.61 -21.37
N ASN A 68 -2.74 -21.27 -22.50
CA ASN A 68 -1.62 -22.20 -22.68
C ASN A 68 -0.45 -21.59 -23.48
N ASP A 69 -0.68 -20.45 -24.13
CA ASP A 69 0.33 -19.77 -24.92
C ASP A 69 1.37 -19.08 -24.03
N LYS A 70 2.64 -19.46 -24.19
CA LYS A 70 3.76 -18.94 -23.39
C LYS A 70 3.98 -17.44 -23.57
N ARG A 71 3.73 -16.89 -24.76
CA ARG A 71 3.85 -15.46 -25.04
C ARG A 71 2.78 -14.70 -24.26
N LEU A 72 1.54 -15.18 -24.25
CA LEU A 72 0.45 -14.55 -23.50
C LEU A 72 0.68 -14.61 -21.99
N LEU A 73 1.17 -15.74 -21.46
CA LEU A 73 1.57 -15.85 -20.05
C LEU A 73 2.72 -14.89 -19.71
N THR A 74 3.70 -14.75 -20.60
CA THR A 74 4.82 -13.81 -20.43
C THR A 74 4.32 -12.35 -20.39
N THR A 75 3.33 -12.00 -21.20
CA THR A 75 2.70 -10.67 -21.15
C THR A 75 2.09 -10.39 -19.77
N MET A 76 1.34 -11.35 -19.22
CA MET A 76 0.71 -11.22 -17.90
C MET A 76 1.75 -11.13 -16.76
N GLU A 77 2.84 -11.89 -16.85
CA GLU A 77 3.96 -11.85 -15.91
C GLU A 77 4.66 -10.47 -15.91
N ILE A 78 4.87 -9.88 -17.10
CA ILE A 78 5.42 -8.53 -17.22
C ILE A 78 4.46 -7.50 -16.61
N LEU A 79 3.15 -7.58 -16.90
CA LEU A 79 2.16 -6.67 -16.32
C LEU A 79 2.15 -6.71 -14.79
N GLU A 80 2.24 -7.90 -14.19
CA GLU A 80 2.33 -8.06 -12.74
C GLU A 80 3.60 -7.40 -12.17
N SER A 81 4.76 -7.67 -12.78
CA SER A 81 6.04 -7.11 -12.35
C SER A 81 6.02 -5.59 -12.42
N LEU A 82 5.48 -5.04 -13.52
CA LEU A 82 5.36 -3.60 -13.70
C LEU A 82 4.39 -2.95 -12.71
N ALA A 83 3.30 -3.62 -12.35
CA ALA A 83 2.38 -3.11 -11.34
C ALA A 83 3.05 -2.90 -9.99
N LEU A 84 3.90 -3.84 -9.56
CA LEU A 84 4.68 -3.70 -8.33
C LEU A 84 5.66 -2.52 -8.39
N TYR A 85 6.39 -2.37 -9.50
CA TYR A 85 7.36 -1.28 -9.64
C TYR A 85 6.67 0.08 -9.78
N SER A 86 5.54 0.14 -10.49
CA SER A 86 4.74 1.34 -10.62
C SER A 86 4.19 1.84 -9.31
N TYR A 87 3.90 0.97 -8.33
CA TYR A 87 3.51 1.38 -6.98
C TYR A 87 4.48 2.38 -6.34
N TYR A 88 5.77 2.24 -6.64
CA TYR A 88 6.83 3.06 -6.07
C TYR A 88 7.38 4.10 -7.05
N GLY A 89 7.37 3.81 -8.36
CA GLY A 89 8.05 4.64 -9.36
C GLY A 89 7.15 5.49 -10.26
N LYS A 90 5.95 4.99 -10.63
CA LYS A 90 5.00 5.65 -11.55
C LYS A 90 3.55 5.16 -11.27
N PRO A 91 2.92 5.56 -10.16
CA PRO A 91 1.65 5.01 -9.70
C PRO A 91 0.48 5.27 -10.65
N GLU A 92 0.58 6.27 -11.52
CA GLU A 92 -0.38 6.60 -12.57
C GLU A 92 -0.64 5.44 -13.55
N TYR A 93 0.29 4.49 -13.68
CA TYR A 93 0.13 3.30 -14.53
C TYR A 93 -0.66 2.15 -13.89
N ILE A 94 -0.81 2.13 -12.55
CA ILE A 94 -1.44 1.00 -11.84
C ILE A 94 -2.87 0.71 -12.34
N PRO A 95 -3.76 1.71 -12.53
CA PRO A 95 -5.09 1.47 -13.07
C PRO A 95 -5.06 0.77 -14.43
N PHE A 96 -4.10 1.11 -15.29
CA PHE A 96 -3.97 0.54 -16.63
C PHE A 96 -3.50 -0.90 -16.58
N PHE A 97 -2.52 -1.23 -15.74
CA PHE A 97 -2.08 -2.63 -15.59
C PHE A 97 -3.18 -3.51 -15.01
N ALA A 98 -3.87 -3.05 -13.96
CA ALA A 98 -5.00 -3.76 -13.36
C ALA A 98 -6.10 -4.06 -14.38
N CYS A 99 -6.55 -3.01 -15.08
CA CYS A 99 -7.56 -3.11 -16.11
C CYS A 99 -7.10 -4.01 -17.26
N ARG A 100 -5.85 -3.85 -17.72
CA ARG A 100 -5.32 -4.62 -18.84
C ARG A 100 -5.25 -6.10 -18.53
N MET A 101 -4.81 -6.50 -17.33
CA MET A 101 -4.75 -7.91 -16.93
C MET A 101 -6.13 -8.57 -16.94
N ILE A 102 -7.17 -7.87 -16.47
CA ILE A 102 -8.55 -8.38 -16.53
C ILE A 102 -9.03 -8.47 -17.98
N GLN A 103 -8.93 -7.37 -18.74
CA GLN A 103 -9.39 -7.32 -20.13
C GLN A 103 -8.67 -8.38 -21.00
N PHE A 104 -7.38 -8.59 -20.76
CA PHE A 104 -6.56 -9.61 -21.42
C PHE A 104 -7.06 -11.02 -21.08
N SER A 105 -7.36 -11.26 -19.80
CA SER A 105 -7.90 -12.55 -19.34
C SER A 105 -9.27 -12.85 -19.96
N LEU A 106 -10.14 -11.84 -20.09
CA LEU A 106 -11.45 -11.99 -20.74
C LEU A 106 -11.33 -12.31 -22.24
N ARG A 107 -10.29 -11.83 -22.93
CA ARG A 107 -10.07 -12.10 -24.36
C ARG A 107 -9.40 -13.46 -24.61
N HIS A 108 -8.37 -13.76 -23.83
CA HIS A 108 -7.45 -14.87 -24.13
C HIS A 108 -7.69 -16.11 -23.26
N GLY A 109 -8.41 -15.95 -22.15
CA GLY A 109 -8.62 -16.97 -21.14
C GLY A 109 -7.94 -16.61 -19.82
N TRP A 110 -8.21 -17.40 -18.81
CA TRP A 110 -7.66 -17.29 -17.48
C TRP A 110 -6.24 -17.85 -17.37
N SER A 111 -5.48 -17.27 -16.46
CA SER A 111 -4.22 -17.81 -15.94
C SER A 111 -4.13 -17.50 -14.44
N SER A 112 -3.13 -18.04 -13.74
CA SER A 112 -2.88 -17.67 -12.35
C SER A 112 -2.78 -16.14 -12.17
N PHE A 113 -2.11 -15.43 -13.08
CA PHE A 113 -1.98 -13.97 -13.08
C PHE A 113 -3.32 -13.22 -13.16
N THR A 114 -4.38 -13.85 -13.66
CA THR A 114 -5.73 -13.26 -13.66
C THR A 114 -6.16 -12.92 -12.23
N THR A 115 -5.82 -13.76 -11.24
CA THR A 115 -6.13 -13.49 -9.83
C THR A 115 -5.46 -12.21 -9.33
N PHE A 116 -4.17 -12.02 -9.64
CA PHE A 116 -3.47 -10.78 -9.34
C PHE A 116 -4.14 -9.57 -10.01
N GLY A 117 -4.57 -9.68 -11.27
CA GLY A 117 -5.31 -8.63 -11.97
C GLY A 117 -6.60 -8.20 -11.25
N TYR A 118 -7.40 -9.16 -10.77
CA TYR A 118 -8.60 -8.85 -9.96
C TYR A 118 -8.27 -8.21 -8.61
N ALA A 119 -7.23 -8.70 -7.92
CA ALA A 119 -6.78 -8.12 -6.66
C ALA A 119 -6.29 -6.68 -6.84
N LEU A 120 -5.52 -6.42 -7.91
CA LEU A 120 -5.02 -5.09 -8.23
C LEU A 120 -6.15 -4.16 -8.66
N TYR A 121 -7.15 -4.66 -9.41
CA TYR A 121 -8.33 -3.88 -9.77
C TYR A 121 -9.15 -3.49 -8.53
N SER A 122 -9.34 -4.42 -7.60
CA SER A 122 -9.96 -4.15 -6.29
C SER A 122 -9.20 -3.05 -5.53
N PHE A 123 -7.86 -3.12 -5.49
CA PHE A 123 -7.03 -2.07 -4.92
C PHE A 123 -7.23 -0.71 -5.62
N VAL A 124 -7.21 -0.66 -6.94
CA VAL A 124 -7.43 0.57 -7.73
C VAL A 124 -8.78 1.22 -7.43
N LEU A 125 -9.83 0.42 -7.23
CA LEU A 125 -11.15 0.95 -6.87
C LEU A 125 -11.13 1.69 -5.53
N THR A 126 -10.27 1.30 -4.58
CA THR A 126 -10.11 2.05 -3.31
C THR A 126 -9.54 3.45 -3.54
N SER A 127 -8.60 3.60 -4.47
CA SER A 127 -8.00 4.90 -4.81
C SER A 127 -8.99 5.85 -5.48
N PHE A 128 -9.98 5.29 -6.18
CA PHE A 128 -11.11 6.04 -6.75
C PHE A 128 -12.32 6.14 -5.80
N ASN A 129 -12.15 5.76 -4.53
CA ASN A 129 -13.17 5.80 -3.48
C ASN A 129 -14.43 4.96 -3.76
N ASP A 130 -14.36 3.97 -4.66
CA ASP A 130 -15.42 2.97 -4.84
C ASP A 130 -15.17 1.77 -3.93
N ILE A 131 -15.43 1.95 -2.64
CA ILE A 131 -15.13 0.94 -1.60
C ILE A 131 -16.02 -0.30 -1.75
N LYS A 132 -17.28 -0.13 -2.13
CA LYS A 132 -18.20 -1.27 -2.38
C LYS A 132 -17.73 -2.11 -3.56
N GLY A 133 -17.30 -1.48 -4.65
CA GLY A 133 -16.69 -2.16 -5.78
C GLY A 133 -15.39 -2.87 -5.38
N ALA A 134 -14.53 -2.19 -4.63
CA ALA A 134 -13.29 -2.76 -4.12
C ALA A 134 -13.54 -4.03 -3.29
N GLU A 135 -14.46 -3.97 -2.32
CA GLU A 135 -14.84 -5.13 -1.49
C GLU A 135 -15.38 -6.28 -2.36
N ARG A 136 -16.30 -5.98 -3.28
CA ARG A 136 -16.90 -6.98 -4.18
C ARG A 136 -15.83 -7.75 -4.96
N TYR A 137 -14.94 -7.04 -5.66
CA TYR A 137 -13.91 -7.70 -6.46
C TYR A 137 -12.80 -8.34 -5.61
N GLY A 138 -12.58 -7.82 -4.39
CA GLY A 138 -11.73 -8.44 -3.39
C GLY A 138 -12.25 -9.80 -2.92
N LYS A 139 -13.57 -9.94 -2.75
CA LYS A 139 -14.21 -11.24 -2.49
C LYS A 139 -14.17 -12.17 -3.71
N VAL A 140 -14.49 -11.65 -4.90
CA VAL A 140 -14.45 -12.43 -6.15
C VAL A 140 -13.08 -13.05 -6.39
N VAL A 141 -11.97 -12.33 -6.16
CA VAL A 141 -10.64 -12.92 -6.36
C VAL A 141 -10.37 -14.07 -5.39
N LEU A 142 -10.82 -13.97 -4.14
CA LEU A 142 -10.67 -15.04 -3.15
C LEU A 142 -11.51 -16.26 -3.55
N ASP A 143 -12.72 -16.05 -4.05
CA ASP A 143 -13.58 -17.13 -4.56
C ASP A 143 -12.97 -17.81 -5.80
N ILE A 144 -12.38 -17.04 -6.71
CA ILE A 144 -11.64 -17.59 -7.88
C ILE A 144 -10.45 -18.42 -7.40
N MET A 145 -9.69 -17.95 -6.42
CA MET A 145 -8.55 -18.70 -5.89
C MET A 145 -8.98 -20.01 -5.23
N GLU A 146 -10.07 -19.99 -4.46
CA GLU A 146 -10.62 -21.18 -3.81
C GLU A 146 -11.14 -22.20 -4.84
N TYR A 147 -11.80 -21.70 -5.91
CA TYR A 147 -12.31 -22.53 -7.00
C TYR A 147 -11.17 -23.16 -7.83
N THR A 148 -10.16 -22.38 -8.18
CA THR A 148 -9.06 -22.80 -9.09
C THR A 148 -7.89 -23.48 -8.37
N LYS A 149 -7.87 -23.46 -7.03
CA LYS A 149 -6.79 -24.00 -6.19
C LYS A 149 -5.40 -23.46 -6.58
N VAL A 150 -5.33 -22.19 -7.00
CA VAL A 150 -4.07 -21.52 -7.35
C VAL A 150 -3.42 -20.94 -6.10
N TYR A 151 -2.37 -21.63 -5.63
CA TYR A 151 -1.62 -21.20 -4.44
C TYR A 151 -0.41 -20.32 -4.76
N TYR A 152 0.11 -20.34 -5.99
CA TYR A 152 1.30 -19.57 -6.36
C TYR A 152 1.12 -18.05 -6.21
N GLN A 153 -0.09 -17.55 -6.48
CA GLN A 153 -0.41 -16.12 -6.42
C GLN A 153 -0.91 -15.64 -5.05
N HIS A 154 -1.00 -16.57 -4.09
CA HIS A 154 -1.60 -16.34 -2.79
C HIS A 154 -0.98 -15.17 -2.03
N CYS A 155 0.35 -15.09 -2.01
CA CYS A 155 1.03 -14.03 -1.29
C CYS A 155 0.83 -12.62 -1.88
N ARG A 156 0.65 -12.51 -3.20
CA ARG A 156 0.44 -11.23 -3.89
C ARG A 156 -0.99 -10.76 -3.72
N VAL A 157 -1.94 -11.67 -3.95
CA VAL A 157 -3.37 -11.39 -3.78
C VAL A 157 -3.66 -11.00 -2.34
N TYR A 158 -3.12 -11.74 -1.37
CA TYR A 158 -3.39 -11.47 0.04
C TYR A 158 -2.79 -10.14 0.50
N ALA A 159 -1.60 -9.77 0.01
CA ALA A 159 -1.02 -8.45 0.27
C ALA A 159 -1.94 -7.32 -0.22
N LEU A 160 -2.48 -7.43 -1.44
CA LEU A 160 -3.38 -6.42 -2.01
C LEU A 160 -4.71 -6.36 -1.27
N ILE A 161 -5.35 -7.52 -1.07
CA ILE A 161 -6.69 -7.60 -0.50
C ILE A 161 -6.67 -7.30 1.00
N TYR A 162 -5.91 -8.04 1.79
CA TYR A 162 -5.89 -7.86 3.24
C TYR A 162 -5.03 -6.68 3.67
N GLY A 163 -4.03 -6.27 2.89
CA GLY A 163 -3.15 -5.15 3.22
C GLY A 163 -3.72 -3.77 2.89
N PHE A 164 -4.52 -3.66 1.82
CA PHE A 164 -4.99 -2.36 1.32
C PHE A 164 -6.51 -2.26 1.15
N VAL A 165 -7.17 -3.32 0.66
CA VAL A 165 -8.62 -3.27 0.37
C VAL A 165 -9.45 -3.46 1.63
N PHE A 166 -9.32 -4.61 2.28
CA PHE A 166 -10.16 -4.97 3.43
C PHE A 166 -9.99 -4.08 4.66
N PRO A 167 -8.85 -3.43 4.94
CA PRO A 167 -8.80 -2.39 5.97
C PRO A 167 -9.80 -1.23 5.77
N ARG A 168 -10.31 -1.03 4.54
CA ARG A 168 -11.34 -0.02 4.19
C ARG A 168 -12.79 -0.50 4.35
N CYS A 169 -13.02 -1.79 4.58
CA CYS A 169 -14.38 -2.36 4.64
C CYS A 169 -14.54 -3.54 5.60
N MET A 170 -13.48 -3.94 6.32
CA MET A 170 -13.47 -5.00 7.32
C MET A 170 -12.56 -4.63 8.50
N HIS A 171 -12.79 -5.29 9.64
CA HIS A 171 -12.04 -5.06 10.86
C HIS A 171 -10.54 -5.35 10.67
N LEU A 172 -9.68 -4.43 11.11
CA LEU A 172 -8.23 -4.52 10.85
C LEU A 172 -7.61 -5.84 11.35
N HIS A 173 -8.08 -6.34 12.50
CA HIS A 173 -7.59 -7.58 13.09
C HIS A 173 -7.84 -8.82 12.22
N SER A 174 -8.90 -8.85 11.40
CA SER A 174 -9.17 -10.00 10.53
C SER A 174 -8.18 -10.09 9.36
N CYS A 175 -7.41 -9.03 9.10
CA CYS A 175 -6.43 -8.98 8.04
C CYS A 175 -5.04 -9.51 8.47
N LEU A 176 -4.76 -9.59 9.77
CA LEU A 176 -3.42 -9.93 10.27
C LEU A 176 -2.99 -11.36 9.94
N GLU A 177 -3.84 -12.35 10.22
CA GLU A 177 -3.51 -13.76 9.97
C GLU A 177 -3.31 -14.07 8.48
N PRO A 178 -4.18 -13.63 7.55
CA PRO A 178 -3.93 -13.77 6.11
C PRO A 178 -2.58 -13.19 5.66
N ILE A 179 -2.20 -12.00 6.13
CA ILE A 179 -0.92 -11.39 5.74
C ILE A 179 0.26 -12.13 6.36
N ALA A 180 0.15 -12.59 7.61
CA ALA A 180 1.19 -13.42 8.23
C ALA A 180 1.42 -14.72 7.42
N LYS A 181 0.32 -15.34 6.96
CA LYS A 181 0.36 -16.50 6.07
C LYS A 181 1.02 -16.16 4.74
N ALA A 182 0.66 -15.04 4.12
CA ALA A 182 1.26 -14.57 2.87
C ALA A 182 2.78 -14.35 2.98
N TYR A 183 3.25 -13.73 4.08
CA TYR A 183 4.67 -13.60 4.38
C TYR A 183 5.37 -14.96 4.48
N CYS A 184 4.77 -15.92 5.19
CA CYS A 184 5.31 -17.27 5.31
C CYS A 184 5.34 -18.01 3.97
N ASP A 185 4.30 -17.87 3.15
CA ASP A 185 4.21 -18.54 1.86
C ASP A 185 5.21 -17.95 0.85
N CYS A 186 5.41 -16.62 0.82
CA CYS A 186 6.51 -15.96 0.10
C CYS A 186 7.86 -16.57 0.42
N ALA A 187 8.13 -16.79 1.71
CA ALA A 187 9.40 -17.37 2.14
C ALA A 187 9.61 -18.80 1.64
N LYS A 188 8.55 -19.60 1.56
CA LYS A 188 8.62 -20.99 1.07
C LYS A 188 8.90 -21.05 -0.42
N ILE A 189 8.31 -20.13 -1.19
CA ILE A 189 8.46 -20.12 -2.66
C ILE A 189 9.65 -19.30 -3.16
N GLY A 190 10.41 -18.66 -2.27
CA GLY A 190 11.59 -17.87 -2.67
C GLY A 190 11.26 -16.50 -3.24
N ASP A 191 10.05 -15.97 -3.03
CA ASP A 191 9.63 -14.70 -3.59
C ASP A 191 10.06 -13.52 -2.70
N SER A 192 11.22 -12.95 -3.01
CA SER A 192 11.85 -11.93 -2.19
C SER A 192 11.09 -10.59 -2.20
N GLU A 193 10.54 -10.19 -3.34
CA GLU A 193 9.89 -8.89 -3.48
C GLU A 193 8.60 -8.84 -2.67
N TRP A 194 7.76 -9.86 -2.83
CA TRP A 194 6.50 -9.95 -2.08
C TRP A 194 6.72 -10.35 -0.62
N LEU A 195 7.82 -11.02 -0.27
CA LEU A 195 8.19 -11.26 1.12
C LEU A 195 8.38 -9.94 1.87
N VAL A 196 9.12 -9.01 1.27
CA VAL A 196 9.39 -7.70 1.86
C VAL A 196 8.10 -6.88 1.98
N ALA A 197 7.28 -6.86 0.92
CA ALA A 197 6.01 -6.15 0.93
C ALA A 197 5.05 -6.69 2.02
N ASN A 198 4.90 -8.01 2.12
CA ASN A 198 4.06 -8.63 3.15
C ASN A 198 4.62 -8.41 4.57
N ALA A 199 5.94 -8.41 4.75
CA ALA A 199 6.55 -8.10 6.05
C ALA A 199 6.24 -6.67 6.50
N ALA A 200 6.37 -5.70 5.58
CA ALA A 200 6.06 -4.31 5.84
C ALA A 200 4.57 -4.13 6.20
N LEU A 201 3.67 -4.72 5.41
CA LEU A 201 2.22 -4.68 5.67
C LEU A 201 1.88 -5.32 7.02
N PHE A 202 2.42 -6.51 7.32
CA PHE A 202 2.16 -7.18 8.58
C PHE A 202 2.60 -6.33 9.77
N ALA A 203 3.82 -5.78 9.73
CA ALA A 203 4.34 -4.95 10.81
C ALA A 203 3.49 -3.69 11.02
N THR A 204 3.15 -2.98 9.94
CA THR A 204 2.28 -1.79 9.99
C THR A 204 0.93 -2.16 10.60
N LEU A 205 0.20 -3.12 10.03
CA LEU A 205 -1.15 -3.42 10.53
C LEU A 205 -1.13 -3.96 11.96
N THR A 206 -0.12 -4.75 12.34
CA THR A 206 0.03 -5.26 13.71
C THR A 206 0.23 -4.12 14.71
N PHE A 207 1.06 -3.12 14.36
CA PHE A 207 1.22 -1.90 15.15
C PHE A 207 -0.08 -1.10 15.23
N GLN A 208 -0.81 -0.95 14.11
CA GLN A 208 -2.06 -0.20 14.06
C GLN A 208 -3.23 -0.90 14.78
N CYS A 209 -3.19 -2.22 14.92
CA CYS A 209 -4.10 -2.99 15.76
C CYS A 209 -3.81 -2.85 17.27
N GLY A 210 -2.82 -2.06 17.68
CA GLY A 210 -2.47 -1.88 19.09
C GLY A 210 -1.91 -3.15 19.74
N LYS A 211 -1.27 -4.03 18.97
CA LYS A 211 -0.55 -5.19 19.53
C LYS A 211 0.68 -4.73 20.33
N GLU A 212 1.14 -5.61 21.22
CA GLU A 212 2.29 -5.33 22.08
C GLU A 212 3.52 -4.94 21.25
N LEU A 213 4.12 -3.79 21.55
CA LEU A 213 5.22 -3.21 20.79
C LEU A 213 6.45 -4.14 20.69
N SER A 214 6.75 -4.87 21.76
CA SER A 214 7.84 -5.86 21.82
C SER A 214 7.68 -6.95 20.76
N SER A 215 6.45 -7.42 20.54
CA SER A 215 6.14 -8.46 19.57
C SER A 215 6.39 -7.99 18.13
N VAL A 216 6.06 -6.72 17.85
CA VAL A 216 6.29 -6.09 16.54
C VAL A 216 7.77 -5.84 16.29
N GLU A 217 8.50 -5.37 17.31
CA GLU A 217 9.96 -5.20 17.25
C GLU A 217 10.67 -6.53 16.94
N ILE A 218 10.31 -7.61 17.65
CA ILE A 218 10.88 -8.95 17.43
C ILE A 218 10.62 -9.43 16.00
N PHE A 219 9.39 -9.23 15.49
CA PHE A 219 9.06 -9.58 14.12
C PHE A 219 9.90 -8.79 13.11
N LEU A 220 9.99 -7.46 13.28
CA LEU A 220 10.76 -6.58 12.40
C LEU A 220 12.24 -6.97 12.36
N ASN A 221 12.84 -7.28 13.52
CA ASN A 221 14.23 -7.75 13.60
C ASN A 221 14.44 -9.07 12.82
N LYS A 222 13.56 -10.06 13.01
CA LYS A 222 13.63 -11.33 12.28
C LYS A 222 13.42 -11.16 10.78
N ALA A 223 12.48 -10.30 10.38
CA ALA A 223 12.23 -9.99 8.98
C ALA A 223 13.45 -9.30 8.35
N GLU A 224 14.07 -8.35 9.05
CA GLU A 224 15.25 -7.63 8.59
C GLU A 224 16.44 -8.57 8.35
N GLU A 225 16.72 -9.49 9.27
CA GLU A 225 17.77 -10.50 9.12
C GLU A 225 17.55 -11.35 7.86
N LYS A 226 16.31 -11.77 7.62
CA LYS A 226 15.95 -12.58 6.46
C LYS A 226 16.12 -11.80 5.15
N VAL A 227 15.67 -10.55 5.12
CA VAL A 227 15.79 -9.67 3.96
C VAL A 227 17.25 -9.35 3.64
N LYS A 228 18.09 -9.13 4.66
CA LYS A 228 19.54 -8.95 4.50
C LYS A 228 20.18 -10.17 3.84
N LYS A 229 19.84 -11.39 4.26
CA LYS A 229 20.34 -12.63 3.63
C LYS A 229 19.97 -12.74 2.15
N TRP A 230 18.81 -12.22 1.77
CA TRP A 230 18.29 -12.30 0.39
C TRP A 230 18.72 -11.12 -0.49
N LYS A 231 19.49 -10.17 0.05
CA LYS A 231 19.97 -8.96 -0.64
C LYS A 231 18.84 -8.12 -1.25
N THR A 232 17.64 -8.15 -0.66
CA THR A 232 16.43 -7.45 -1.15
C THR A 232 16.07 -6.29 -0.22
N THR A 233 17.03 -5.44 0.11
CA THR A 233 16.87 -4.44 1.19
C THR A 233 15.98 -3.26 0.83
N THR A 234 15.80 -2.96 -0.46
CA THR A 234 15.19 -1.73 -0.99
C THR A 234 13.86 -1.35 -0.34
N VAL A 235 12.85 -2.22 -0.45
CA VAL A 235 11.49 -1.90 0.03
C VAL A 235 11.38 -2.02 1.55
N PHE A 236 12.26 -2.80 2.20
CA PHE A 236 12.22 -2.98 3.64
C PHE A 236 12.66 -1.70 4.38
N HIS A 237 13.45 -0.82 3.73
CA HIS A 237 13.77 0.49 4.30
C HIS A 237 12.53 1.31 4.66
N ALA A 238 11.40 1.13 3.94
CA ALA A 238 10.15 1.82 4.23
C ALA A 238 9.50 1.41 5.59
N THR A 239 10.03 0.39 6.28
CA THR A 239 9.63 -0.01 7.63
C THR A 239 10.47 0.62 8.75
N ARG A 240 11.62 1.23 8.41
CA ARG A 240 12.53 1.85 9.38
C ARG A 240 11.85 2.96 10.20
N PRO A 241 11.01 3.85 9.63
CA PRO A 241 10.29 4.86 10.41
C PRO A 241 9.38 4.24 11.48
N LEU A 242 8.66 3.17 11.13
CA LEU A 242 7.84 2.43 12.07
C LEU A 242 8.68 1.78 13.17
N LYS A 243 9.79 1.12 12.80
CA LYS A 243 10.69 0.48 13.77
C LYS A 243 11.24 1.50 14.77
N GLN A 244 11.71 2.65 14.31
CA GLN A 244 12.20 3.71 15.20
C GLN A 244 11.06 4.22 16.10
N ALA A 245 9.86 4.45 15.56
CA ALA A 245 8.71 4.89 16.36
C ALA A 245 8.35 3.90 17.48
N ILE A 246 8.44 2.59 17.18
CA ILE A 246 8.26 1.54 18.18
C ILE A 246 9.32 1.65 19.30
N LEU A 247 10.59 1.83 18.94
CA LEU A 247 11.67 2.00 19.92
C LEU A 247 11.46 3.25 20.80
N ASN A 248 11.02 4.36 20.21
CA ASN A 248 10.65 5.58 20.92
C ASN A 248 9.53 5.33 21.94
N LEU A 249 8.44 4.70 21.51
CA LEU A 249 7.30 4.37 22.38
C LEU A 249 7.65 3.36 23.47
N MET A 250 8.68 2.54 23.26
CA MET A 250 9.22 1.61 24.26
C MET A 250 10.23 2.26 25.23
N GLY A 251 10.50 3.57 25.10
CA GLY A 251 11.48 4.27 25.92
C GLY A 251 12.94 3.91 25.63
N LYS A 252 13.23 3.40 24.42
CA LYS A 252 14.59 3.03 23.98
C LYS A 252 15.29 4.13 23.18
N ALA A 253 14.66 5.29 23.00
CA ALA A 253 15.26 6.47 22.38
C ALA A 253 15.70 7.47 23.44
N GLU A 254 16.80 8.18 23.19
CA GLU A 254 17.30 9.24 24.09
C GLU A 254 16.29 10.39 24.22
N HIS A 255 15.66 10.76 23.11
CA HIS A 255 14.60 11.76 23.05
C HIS A 255 13.30 11.13 22.53
N PRO A 256 12.35 10.74 23.40
CA PRO A 256 11.17 9.97 23.00
C PRO A 256 10.29 10.67 21.95
N SER A 257 10.24 12.00 21.97
CA SER A 257 9.49 12.83 21.02
C SER A 257 10.17 12.98 19.66
N LEU A 258 11.46 12.63 19.50
CA LEU A 258 12.21 12.76 18.25
C LEU A 258 12.45 11.38 17.65
N LEU A 259 12.10 11.19 16.38
CA LEU A 259 12.33 9.97 15.62
C LEU A 259 13.82 9.85 15.23
N GLU A 260 14.67 9.88 16.25
CA GLU A 260 16.12 9.86 16.20
C GLU A 260 16.62 8.71 17.08
N GLY A 261 17.49 7.86 16.54
CA GLY A 261 18.05 6.73 17.27
C GLY A 261 18.89 5.79 16.41
N GLU A 262 19.03 4.56 16.88
CA GLU A 262 19.86 3.54 16.24
C GLU A 262 19.41 3.22 14.80
N VAL A 263 18.09 3.25 14.55
CA VAL A 263 17.53 2.81 13.27
C VAL A 263 17.46 3.96 12.28
N ILE A 264 17.04 5.15 12.72
CA ILE A 264 16.83 6.33 11.87
C ILE A 264 17.44 7.57 12.49
N SER A 265 17.95 8.43 11.61
CA SER A 265 18.17 9.84 11.91
C SER A 265 17.28 10.67 10.98
N PHE A 266 16.29 11.38 11.53
CA PHE A 266 15.23 12.04 10.75
C PHE A 266 15.84 13.02 9.73
N ALA A 267 16.76 13.87 10.19
CA ALA A 267 17.43 14.86 9.35
C ALA A 267 18.28 14.22 8.24
N LYS A 268 18.99 13.11 8.55
CA LYS A 268 19.82 12.43 7.55
C LYS A 268 18.97 11.72 6.50
N GLU A 269 17.89 11.06 6.92
CA GLU A 269 17.00 10.36 5.98
C GLU A 269 16.38 11.39 5.02
N ILE A 270 15.77 12.47 5.52
CA ILE A 270 15.21 13.54 4.66
C ILE A 270 16.27 14.15 3.73
N ALA A 271 17.48 14.45 4.21
CA ALA A 271 18.53 15.05 3.38
C ALA A 271 19.10 14.10 2.32
N SER A 272 19.02 12.78 2.55
CA SER A 272 19.52 11.75 1.64
C SER A 272 18.54 11.39 0.52
N GLU A 273 17.29 11.84 0.60
CA GLU A 273 16.21 11.46 -0.30
C GLU A 273 16.05 12.41 -1.53
N ARG A 274 16.12 11.87 -2.76
CA ARG A 274 15.84 12.54 -4.06
C ARG A 274 15.00 11.65 -5.03
N GLY A 275 13.69 11.88 -5.23
CA GLY A 275 12.85 11.16 -6.21
C GLY A 275 11.41 10.81 -5.76
N GLN A 276 10.63 10.07 -6.59
CA GLN A 276 9.23 9.70 -6.28
C GLN A 276 9.07 8.53 -5.30
N GLU A 277 9.97 7.53 -5.32
CA GLU A 277 10.05 6.44 -4.33
C GLU A 277 10.11 6.95 -2.88
N MET A 278 10.56 8.20 -2.72
CA MET A 278 10.84 8.85 -1.44
C MET A 278 9.66 9.60 -0.87
N VAL A 279 8.65 9.95 -1.67
CA VAL A 279 7.45 10.61 -1.17
C VAL A 279 6.75 9.75 -0.12
N GLN A 280 6.73 8.42 -0.30
CA GLN A 280 6.11 7.49 0.66
C GLN A 280 6.92 7.35 1.97
N THR A 281 8.25 7.25 1.89
CA THR A 281 9.11 7.11 3.07
C THR A 281 9.14 8.41 3.87
N THR A 282 9.34 9.54 3.20
CA THR A 282 9.23 10.89 3.79
C THR A 282 7.87 11.10 4.46
N SER A 283 6.76 10.73 3.83
CA SER A 283 5.44 10.87 4.46
C SER A 283 5.29 10.01 5.71
N ARG A 284 5.83 8.78 5.70
CA ARG A 284 5.85 7.91 6.89
C ARG A 284 6.73 8.48 8.01
N LEU A 285 7.87 9.08 7.69
CA LEU A 285 8.73 9.76 8.66
C LEU A 285 7.94 10.84 9.39
N HIS A 286 7.29 11.74 8.65
CA HIS A 286 6.47 12.81 9.23
C HIS A 286 5.31 12.25 10.06
N LEU A 287 4.57 11.27 9.55
CA LEU A 287 3.47 10.64 10.28
C LEU A 287 3.91 10.08 11.64
N TYR A 288 4.98 9.30 11.67
CA TYR A 288 5.44 8.68 12.92
C TYR A 288 6.12 9.69 13.84
N GLN A 289 6.84 10.66 13.30
CA GLN A 289 7.43 11.77 14.06
C GLN A 289 6.35 12.63 14.75
N MET A 290 5.28 12.98 14.02
CA MET A 290 4.12 13.69 14.59
C MET A 290 3.44 12.85 15.67
N ARG A 291 3.26 11.56 15.42
CA ARG A 291 2.66 10.63 16.39
C ARG A 291 3.45 10.55 17.68
N VAL A 292 4.76 10.34 17.64
CA VAL A 292 5.57 10.27 18.88
C VAL A 292 5.63 11.62 19.58
N ALA A 293 5.78 12.73 18.85
CA ALA A 293 5.77 14.08 19.42
C ALA A 293 4.47 14.35 20.19
N TYR A 294 3.30 14.06 19.58
CA TYR A 294 2.01 14.19 20.24
C TYR A 294 1.89 13.31 21.48
N MET A 295 2.24 12.02 21.37
CA MET A 295 2.12 11.05 22.48
C MET A 295 2.99 11.40 23.69
N PHE A 296 4.14 12.04 23.48
CA PHE A 296 5.04 12.51 24.54
C PHE A 296 4.85 13.99 24.90
N GLY A 297 3.82 14.65 24.38
CA GLY A 297 3.41 16.01 24.77
C GLY A 297 4.19 17.15 24.11
N ASP A 298 5.05 16.87 23.13
CA ASP A 298 5.73 17.90 22.34
C ASP A 298 4.80 18.41 21.22
N LEU A 299 3.81 19.20 21.64
CA LEU A 299 2.77 19.72 20.76
C LEU A 299 3.30 20.76 19.77
N ASP A 300 4.40 21.45 20.08
CA ASP A 300 4.99 22.46 19.20
C ASP A 300 5.70 21.79 18.03
N LEU A 301 6.47 20.72 18.29
CA LEU A 301 7.03 19.89 17.22
C LEU A 301 5.94 19.23 16.36
N ALA A 302 4.93 18.63 17.00
CA ALA A 302 3.82 18.00 16.28
C ALA A 302 3.09 19.00 15.35
N ALA A 303 2.90 20.23 15.82
CA ALA A 303 2.28 21.31 15.05
C ALA A 303 3.16 21.82 13.91
N GLN A 304 4.47 21.90 14.10
CA GLN A 304 5.41 22.24 13.03
C GLN A 304 5.30 21.22 11.89
N ILE A 305 5.34 19.93 12.20
CA ILE A 305 5.23 18.86 11.21
C ILE A 305 3.90 18.93 10.46
N LEU A 306 2.79 19.11 11.18
CA LEU A 306 1.48 19.28 10.57
C LEU A 306 1.44 20.46 9.60
N GLN A 307 2.05 21.60 9.93
CA GLN A 307 2.13 22.74 9.00
C GLN A 307 2.90 22.42 7.72
N GLU A 308 3.94 21.60 7.82
CA GLU A 308 4.76 21.16 6.68
C GLU A 308 4.02 20.12 5.81
N THR A 309 3.15 19.29 6.41
CA THR A 309 2.52 18.15 5.74
C THR A 309 1.03 18.32 5.46
N HIS A 310 0.39 19.39 5.90
CA HIS A 310 -1.04 19.60 5.68
C HIS A 310 -1.40 19.54 4.19
N GLY A 311 -2.44 18.76 3.83
CA GLY A 311 -2.87 18.56 2.45
C GLY A 311 -2.13 17.42 1.71
N THR A 312 -1.16 16.77 2.34
CA THR A 312 -0.40 15.65 1.75
C THR A 312 -0.97 14.26 2.08
N GLU A 313 -2.09 14.18 2.79
CA GLU A 313 -2.69 12.91 3.24
C GLU A 313 -3.06 11.96 2.08
N HIS A 314 -3.29 12.50 0.89
CA HIS A 314 -3.58 11.74 -0.33
C HIS A 314 -2.49 10.73 -0.70
N ILE A 315 -1.26 10.91 -0.19
CA ILE A 315 -0.15 9.96 -0.35
C ILE A 315 -0.45 8.61 0.32
N PHE A 316 -1.30 8.61 1.34
CA PHE A 316 -1.74 7.39 2.05
C PHE A 316 -3.04 6.80 1.48
N ASN A 317 -3.56 7.30 0.35
CA ASN A 317 -4.78 6.78 -0.26
C ASN A 317 -4.70 5.26 -0.47
N GLY A 318 -5.75 4.56 -0.05
CA GLY A 318 -5.82 3.09 -0.09
C GLY A 318 -5.04 2.38 1.03
N LYS A 319 -4.41 3.09 1.97
CA LYS A 319 -3.71 2.51 3.12
C LYS A 319 -4.42 2.83 4.44
N TYR A 320 -4.24 1.99 5.44
CA TYR A 320 -4.81 2.26 6.78
C TYR A 320 -4.14 3.46 7.46
N GLU A 321 -2.86 3.72 7.15
CA GLU A 321 -2.13 4.90 7.65
C GLU A 321 -2.84 6.23 7.35
N PHE A 322 -3.70 6.30 6.33
CA PHE A 322 -4.52 7.49 6.07
C PHE A 322 -5.43 7.84 7.26
N CYS A 323 -6.07 6.83 7.89
CA CYS A 323 -6.92 7.06 9.06
C CYS A 323 -6.10 7.56 10.25
N GLU A 324 -4.87 7.05 10.42
CA GLU A 324 -3.95 7.50 11.47
C GLU A 324 -3.49 8.93 11.24
N HIS A 325 -3.15 9.29 10.00
CA HIS A 325 -2.75 10.63 9.65
C HIS A 325 -3.84 11.65 10.01
N LEU A 326 -5.08 11.41 9.56
CA LEU A 326 -6.22 12.28 9.90
C LEU A 326 -6.48 12.36 11.40
N PHE A 327 -6.25 11.27 12.13
CA PHE A 327 -6.45 11.25 13.58
C PHE A 327 -5.46 12.18 14.28
N TYR A 328 -4.17 12.02 14.00
CA TYR A 328 -3.14 12.84 14.64
C TYR A 328 -3.17 14.29 14.14
N ASP A 329 -3.48 14.54 12.86
CA ASP A 329 -3.72 15.89 12.35
C ASP A 329 -4.81 16.60 13.16
N GLY A 330 -5.95 15.93 13.37
CA GLY A 330 -7.06 16.46 14.15
C GLY A 330 -6.68 16.72 15.60
N LEU A 331 -6.03 15.76 16.26
CA LEU A 331 -5.60 15.88 17.65
C LEU A 331 -4.62 17.03 17.88
N VAL A 332 -3.62 17.17 17.01
CA VAL A 332 -2.64 18.27 17.05
C VAL A 332 -3.33 19.60 16.77
N SER A 333 -4.22 19.65 15.77
CA SER A 333 -4.98 20.85 15.42
C SER A 333 -5.84 21.33 16.58
N PHE A 334 -6.61 20.45 17.23
CA PHE A 334 -7.42 20.81 18.39
C PHE A 334 -6.57 21.25 19.58
N ALA A 335 -5.45 20.58 19.84
CA ALA A 335 -4.53 21.00 20.90
C ALA A 335 -3.98 22.41 20.66
N GLN A 336 -3.62 22.72 19.41
CA GLN A 336 -3.12 24.05 19.04
C GLN A 336 -4.21 25.12 18.98
N ALA A 337 -5.43 24.79 18.56
CA ALA A 337 -6.57 25.71 18.61
C ALA A 337 -6.97 26.09 20.04
N ARG A 338 -6.70 25.21 21.03
CA ARG A 338 -6.89 25.53 22.45
C ARG A 338 -5.76 26.39 23.02
N LYS A 339 -4.54 26.23 22.50
CA LYS A 339 -3.35 26.98 22.92
C LYS A 339 -3.26 28.36 22.26
N THR A 340 -3.72 28.47 21.02
CA THR A 340 -3.57 29.64 20.16
C THR A 340 -4.94 30.11 19.64
N ASN A 341 -5.15 31.41 19.50
CA ASN A 341 -6.36 31.96 18.88
C ASN A 341 -6.22 32.07 17.35
N GLU A 342 -5.46 31.17 16.71
CA GLU A 342 -5.28 31.17 15.26
C GLU A 342 -6.35 30.30 14.57
N ASP A 343 -7.18 30.92 13.72
CA ASP A 343 -8.30 30.26 13.02
C ASP A 343 -7.88 29.09 12.12
N LYS A 344 -6.62 29.05 11.69
CA LYS A 344 -6.07 27.99 10.83
C LYS A 344 -6.18 26.61 11.50
N TRP A 345 -5.99 26.53 12.82
CA TRP A 345 -6.02 25.25 13.53
C TRP A 345 -7.44 24.69 13.63
N THR A 346 -8.43 25.55 13.84
CA THR A 346 -9.84 25.15 13.76
C THR A 346 -10.19 24.63 12.37
N THR A 347 -9.68 25.28 11.33
CA THR A 347 -9.85 24.84 9.94
C THR A 347 -9.25 23.45 9.70
N PHE A 348 -8.00 23.22 10.13
CA PHE A 348 -7.32 21.93 9.98
C PHE A 348 -8.02 20.80 10.76
N ALA A 349 -8.51 21.11 11.96
CA ALA A 349 -9.26 20.16 12.77
C ALA A 349 -10.58 19.75 12.09
N GLN A 350 -11.35 20.72 11.60
CA GLN A 350 -12.62 20.47 10.91
C GLN A 350 -12.43 19.69 9.60
N ASP A 351 -11.36 19.98 8.85
CA ASP A 351 -11.01 19.22 7.65
C ASP A 351 -10.69 17.75 7.97
N SER A 352 -9.89 17.52 9.02
CA SER A 352 -9.56 16.17 9.50
C SER A 352 -10.81 15.38 9.92
N VAL A 353 -11.71 16.01 10.68
CA VAL A 353 -13.01 15.43 11.09
C VAL A 353 -13.87 15.11 9.86
N GLY A 354 -14.00 16.04 8.91
CA GLY A 354 -14.80 15.85 7.70
C GLY A 354 -14.29 14.70 6.82
N LYS A 355 -12.97 14.56 6.67
CA LYS A 355 -12.34 13.44 5.96
C LYS A 355 -12.51 12.13 6.74
N MET A 356 -12.34 12.13 8.06
CA MET A 356 -12.50 10.93 8.89
C MET A 356 -13.94 10.43 8.90
N ARG A 357 -14.94 11.33 8.90
CA ARG A 357 -16.36 10.97 8.79
C ARG A 357 -16.66 10.19 7.52
N ARG A 358 -16.20 10.67 6.36
CA ARG A 358 -16.32 9.96 5.07
C ARG A 358 -15.63 8.59 5.09
N TRP A 359 -14.51 8.48 5.81
CA TRP A 359 -13.80 7.22 5.96
C TRP A 359 -14.58 6.22 6.83
N ALA A 360 -15.18 6.70 7.93
CA ALA A 360 -15.98 5.92 8.86
C ALA A 360 -17.28 5.38 8.25
N GLU A 361 -17.85 6.02 7.22
CA GLU A 361 -19.03 5.51 6.49
C GLU A 361 -18.83 4.09 5.93
N ASN A 362 -17.59 3.74 5.55
CA ASN A 362 -17.27 2.42 4.96
C ASN A 362 -16.55 1.48 5.95
N ALA A 363 -15.88 2.02 6.97
CA ALA A 363 -15.14 1.24 7.97
C ALA A 363 -15.35 1.77 9.40
N PRO A 364 -16.59 1.77 9.92
CA PRO A 364 -16.88 2.36 11.23
C PRO A 364 -16.09 1.68 12.35
N PHE A 365 -16.00 0.35 12.32
CA PHE A 365 -15.25 -0.47 13.28
C PHE A 365 -13.76 -0.11 13.42
N ASN A 366 -13.14 0.53 12.42
CA ASN A 366 -11.73 0.92 12.49
C ASN A 366 -11.52 2.43 12.79
N CYS A 367 -12.58 3.25 12.76
CA CYS A 367 -12.46 4.72 12.67
C CYS A 367 -13.46 5.49 13.54
N GLU A 368 -14.59 4.90 13.90
CA GLU A 368 -15.68 5.56 14.66
C GLU A 368 -15.20 6.03 16.04
N GLN A 369 -14.44 5.21 16.76
CA GLN A 369 -13.84 5.58 18.05
C GLN A 369 -12.92 6.80 17.94
N LYS A 370 -12.15 6.89 16.85
CA LYS A 370 -11.24 8.02 16.58
C LYS A 370 -12.03 9.27 16.23
N LEU A 371 -13.08 9.13 15.42
CA LEU A 371 -13.98 10.23 15.08
C LEU A 371 -14.66 10.80 16.32
N HIS A 372 -15.19 9.95 17.19
CA HIS A 372 -15.81 10.39 18.44
C HIS A 372 -14.84 11.14 19.35
N LEU A 373 -13.57 10.73 19.42
CA LEU A 373 -12.57 11.48 20.18
C LEU A 373 -12.27 12.85 19.57
N LEU A 374 -12.27 12.98 18.23
CA LEU A 374 -12.07 14.26 17.56
C LEU A 374 -13.29 15.19 17.69
N GLU A 375 -14.49 14.65 17.84
CA GLU A 375 -15.73 15.42 17.97
C GLU A 375 -16.06 15.80 19.42
N ALA A 376 -15.35 15.22 20.40
CA ALA A 376 -15.50 15.49 21.84
C ALA A 376 -14.76 16.76 22.27
#